data_AF-A0A6C0QW34-F1
#
_entry.id   AF-A0A6C0QW34-F1
#
_cell.length_a   1.000
_cell.length_b   1.000
_cell.length_c   1.000
_cell.angle_alpha   90.00
_cell.angle_beta   90.00
_cell.angle_gamma   90.00
#
_symmetry.space_group_name_H-M   'P 1'
#
loop_
_entity.id
_entity.type
_entity.pdbx_description
1 polymer ?
#
loop_
_entity_poly.entity_id
_entity_poly.type
_entity_poly.pdbx_seq_one_letter_code
_entity_poly.pdbx_strand_id
1 'polypeptide(L)' 'MVNMVVVRICADRIVNGGLNPKTKKTYVIEDITNPDYRCAVEDYILEYTEEV' A
#
# COMPACT_ATOMS: atom_id res chain seq x y z
N MET A 1 -11.54 -7.19 9.50
CA MET A 1 -12.21 -6.26 8.55
C MET A 1 -11.16 -5.28 8.07
N VAL A 2 -10.92 -5.24 6.77
CA VAL A 2 -9.93 -4.33 6.15
C VAL A 2 -10.57 -2.96 5.96
N ASN A 3 -9.87 -1.90 6.33
CA ASN A 3 -10.33 -0.53 6.11
C ASN A 3 -9.79 0.00 4.79
N MET A 4 -10.68 0.23 3.82
CA MET A 4 -10.31 0.69 2.48
C MET A 4 -9.64 2.06 2.46
N VAL A 5 -9.88 2.92 3.46
CA VAL A 5 -9.17 4.19 3.59
C VAL A 5 -7.68 3.96 3.85
N VAL A 6 -7.35 2.99 4.72
CA VAL A 6 -5.97 2.62 5.01
C VAL A 6 -5.33 1.97 3.80
N VAL A 7 -6.04 1.07 3.11
CA VAL A 7 -5.59 0.44 1.86
C VAL A 7 -5.19 1.50 0.82
N ARG A 8 -6.08 2.45 0.54
CA ARG A 8 -5.82 3.53 -0.42
C ARG A 8 -4.60 4.36 -0.04
N ILE A 9 -4.48 4.71 1.24
CA ILE A 9 -3.34 5.49 1.74
C ILE A 9 -2.03 4.71 1.63
N CYS A 10 -2.05 3.40 1.87
CA CYS A 10 -0.89 2.53 1.73
C CYS A 10 -0.50 2.41 0.25
N ALA A 11 -1.46 2.13 -0.63
CA ALA A 11 -1.25 2.03 -2.06
C ALA A 11 -0.69 3.34 -2.66
N ASP A 12 -1.29 4.49 -2.34
CA ASP A 12 -0.83 5.79 -2.79
C ASP A 12 0.63 6.06 -2.38
N ARG A 13 1.01 5.67 -1.16
CA ARG A 13 2.41 5.78 -0.71
C ARG A 13 3.34 4.83 -1.45
N ILE A 14 2.93 3.62 -1.76
CA ILE A 14 3.76 2.67 -2.52
C ILE A 14 3.96 3.19 -3.95
N VAL A 15 2.88 3.62 -4.61
CA VAL A 15 2.91 4.10 -6.01
C VAL A 15 3.67 5.42 -6.14
N ASN A 16 3.45 6.38 -5.24
CA ASN A 16 4.11 7.69 -5.29
C ASN A 16 5.47 7.73 -4.58
N GLY A 17 5.98 6.60 -4.07
CA GLY A 17 7.24 6.55 -3.32
C GLY A 17 7.23 7.35 -2.00
N GLY A 18 6.06 7.44 -1.36
CA GLY A 18 5.86 8.11 -0.07
C GLY A 18 6.68 7.48 1.05
N LEU A 19 6.94 8.24 2.11
CA LEU A 19 7.73 7.76 3.24
C LEU A 19 6.89 6.98 4.26
N ASN A 20 7.47 5.91 4.77
CA ASN A 20 6.96 5.19 5.93
C ASN A 20 7.04 6.12 7.16
N PRO A 21 5.92 6.39 7.85
CA PRO A 21 5.90 7.30 8.98
C PRO A 21 6.80 6.86 10.14
N LYS A 22 7.05 5.54 10.28
CA LYS A 22 7.85 4.95 11.36
C LYS A 22 9.33 4.93 11.04
N THR A 23 9.72 4.48 9.85
CA THR A 23 11.14 4.28 9.49
C THR A 23 11.72 5.46 8.72
N LYS A 24 10.89 6.39 8.23
CA LYS A 24 11.26 7.52 7.36
C LYS A 24 11.96 7.09 6.06
N LYS A 25 11.84 5.81 5.70
CA LYS A 25 12.31 5.25 4.42
C LYS A 25 11.16 5.16 3.43
N THR A 26 11.45 4.89 2.17
CA THR A 26 10.43 4.61 1.15
C THR A 26 9.48 3.53 1.65
N TYR A 27 8.18 3.80 1.58
CA TYR A 27 7.15 2.87 1.97
C TYR A 27 6.99 1.81 0.89
N VAL A 28 7.14 0.54 1.28
CA VAL A 28 7.07 -0.60 0.36
C VAL A 28 6.03 -1.60 0.86
N ILE A 29 5.56 -2.48 -0.03
CA ILE A 29 4.55 -3.49 0.32
C ILE A 29 4.98 -4.41 1.48
N GLU A 30 6.29 -4.67 1.60
CA GLU A 30 6.87 -5.49 2.66
C GLU A 30 6.70 -4.88 4.06
N ASP A 31 6.54 -3.55 4.16
CA ASP A 31 6.25 -2.87 5.43
C ASP A 31 4.86 -3.23 5.99
N ILE A 32 3.97 -3.78 5.16
CA ILE A 32 2.65 -4.25 5.57
C ILE A 32 2.78 -5.67 6.12
N THR A 33 2.82 -5.79 7.45
CA THR A 33 2.95 -7.09 8.13
C THR A 33 1.63 -7.85 8.25
N ASN A 34 0.49 -7.16 8.13
CA ASN A 34 -0.82 -7.79 8.17
C ASN A 34 -1.15 -8.37 6.78
N PRO A 35 -1.36 -9.69 6.65
CA PRO A 35 -1.56 -10.34 5.35
C PRO A 35 -2.85 -9.88 4.65
N ASP A 36 -3.93 -9.63 5.40
CA ASP A 36 -5.20 -9.17 4.82
C ASP A 36 -5.04 -7.78 4.20
N TYR A 37 -4.30 -6.89 4.88
CA TYR A 37 -4.00 -5.57 4.35
C TYR A 37 -3.03 -5.61 3.18
N ARG A 38 -2.05 -6.54 3.20
CA ARG A 38 -1.11 -6.69 2.11
C ARG A 38 -1.84 -7.10 0.84
N CYS A 39 -2.66 -8.14 0.93
CA CYS A 39 -3.47 -8.63 -0.19
C CYS A 39 -4.40 -7.52 -0.72
N ALA A 40 -5.13 -6.83 0.17
CA ALA A 40 -6.03 -5.76 -0.26
C ALA A 40 -5.31 -4.56 -0.89
N VAL A 41 -4.08 -4.25 -0.47
CA VAL A 41 -3.26 -3.19 -1.08
C VAL A 41 -2.70 -3.63 -2.42
N GLU A 42 -2.24 -4.87 -2.56
CA GLU A 42 -1.83 -5.43 -3.85
C GLU A 42 -2.99 -5.44 -4.85
N ASP A 43 -4.17 -5.93 -4.45
CA ASP A 43 -5.38 -5.92 -5.26
C ASP A 43 -5.76 -4.49 -5.69
N TYR A 44 -5.71 -3.53 -4.74
CA TYR A 44 -6.00 -2.13 -5.04
C TYR A 44 -4.97 -1.51 -6.00
N ILE A 45 -3.69 -1.84 -5.87
CA ILE A 45 -2.68 -1.34 -6.81
C ILE A 45 -2.94 -1.96 -8.19
N LEU A 46 -3.17 -3.27 -8.29
CA LEU A 46 -3.44 -3.95 -9.56
C LEU A 46 -4.70 -3.43 -10.25
N GLU A 47 -5.76 -3.10 -9.50
CA GLU A 47 -7.02 -2.61 -10.05
C GLU A 47 -6.93 -1.14 -10.52
N TYR A 48 -6.07 -0.32 -9.89
CA TYR A 48 -6.01 1.13 -10.13
C TYR A 48 -4.72 1.64 -10.77
N THR A 49 -3.71 0.79 -10.96
CA THR A 49 -2.53 1.08 -11.78
C THR A 49 -2.56 0.18 -13.00
N GLU A 50 -3.13 0.69 -14.10
CA GLU A 50 -3.07 0.03 -15.41
C GLU A 50 -1.59 -0.22 -15.76
N GLU A 51 -1.27 -1.45 -16.20
CA GLU A 51 0.00 -1.76 -16.84
C GLU A 51 0.21 -0.76 -18.00
N VAL A 52 1.20 0.12 -17.88
CA VAL A 52 1.70 0.98 -18.96
C VAL A 52 2.47 0.17 -19.99
#